data_AF-N1UAE5-F1
#
_entry.id   AF-N1UAE5-F1
#
_cell.length_a   1.000
_cell.length_b   1.000
_cell.length_c   1.000
_cell.angle_alpha   90.00
_cell.angle_beta   90.00
_cell.angle_gamma   90.00
#
_symmetry.space_group_name_H-M   'P 1'
#
loop_
_entity.id
_entity.type
_entity.pdbx_description
1 polymer ?
#
loop_
_entity_poly.entity_id
_entity_poly.type
_entity_poly.pdbx_seq_one_letter_code
_entity_poly.pdbx_strand_id
1 'polypeptide(L)' 'MSKSFMEKLLKGTSVEWKTLGEVIISNTGGGTPSKAKSEYWNGEIPWASVGDLSIDGHFIKKPEITLLLKV' A
#
# COMPACT_ATOMS: atom_id res chain seq x y z
N MET A 1 -7.81 16.47 -34.40
CA MET A 1 -6.91 16.10 -33.29
C MET A 1 -7.54 14.96 -32.49
N SER A 2 -6.77 13.94 -32.10
CA SER A 2 -7.26 12.87 -31.23
C SER A 2 -7.29 13.32 -29.78
N LYS A 3 -8.28 12.84 -29.00
CA LYS A 3 -8.37 13.13 -27.57
C LYS A 3 -7.14 12.60 -26.82
N SER A 4 -6.62 13.39 -25.89
CA SER A 4 -5.53 12.98 -25.00
C SER A 4 -5.95 11.79 -24.12
N PHE A 5 -4.98 11.04 -23.60
CA PHE A 5 -5.26 9.92 -22.70
C PHE A 5 -6.07 10.35 -21.47
N MET A 6 -5.75 11.52 -20.90
CA MET A 6 -6.44 12.08 -19.74
C MET A 6 -7.90 12.41 -20.02
N GLU A 7 -8.22 13.00 -21.19
CA GLU A 7 -9.61 13.28 -21.56
C GLU A 7 -10.47 12.02 -21.66
N LYS A 8 -9.88 10.90 -22.10
CA LYS A 8 -10.59 9.61 -22.18
C LYS A 8 -10.89 9.05 -20.79
N LEU A 9 -9.94 9.13 -19.87
CA LEU A 9 -10.11 8.66 -18.49
C LEU A 9 -11.15 9.49 -17.74
N LEU A 10 -11.10 10.82 -17.90
CA LEU A 10 -11.96 11.75 -17.15
C LEU A 10 -13.39 11.80 -17.70
N LYS A 11 -13.65 11.28 -18.91
CA LYS A 11 -14.98 11.23 -19.55
C LYS A 11 -15.69 12.59 -19.59
N GLY A 12 -14.93 13.67 -19.76
CA GLY A 12 -15.45 15.05 -19.77
C GLY A 12 -15.77 15.64 -18.39
N THR A 13 -15.45 14.94 -17.31
CA THR A 13 -15.58 15.45 -15.94
C THR A 13 -14.53 16.52 -15.68
N SER A 14 -14.95 17.67 -15.18
CA SER A 14 -14.03 18.70 -14.69
C SER A 14 -13.35 18.21 -13.41
N VAL A 15 -12.03 18.28 -13.36
CA VAL A 15 -11.23 17.88 -12.19
C VAL A 15 -10.19 18.95 -11.89
N GLU A 16 -9.83 19.04 -10.61
CA GLU A 16 -8.76 19.89 -10.12
C GLU A 16 -7.52 19.03 -9.84
N TRP A 17 -6.35 19.49 -10.28
CA TRP A 17 -5.09 18.85 -9.97
C TRP A 17 -4.54 19.37 -8.65
N LYS A 18 -4.28 18.46 -7.72
CA LYS A 18 -3.65 18.77 -6.43
C LYS A 18 -2.36 17.98 -6.24
N THR A 19 -1.41 18.60 -5.57
CA THR A 19 -0.23 17.92 -5.07
C THR A 19 -0.62 17.01 -3.90
N LEU A 20 0.15 15.93 -3.67
CA LEU A 20 -0.15 15.01 -2.57
C LEU A 20 -0.21 15.71 -1.21
N GLY A 21 0.66 16.70 -0.97
CA GLY A 21 0.72 17.47 0.27
C GLY A 21 -0.56 18.25 0.59
N GLU A 22 -1.40 18.54 -0.40
CA GLU A 22 -2.69 19.22 -0.20
C GLU A 22 -3.81 18.29 0.23
N VAL A 23 -3.64 16.96 0.05
CA VAL A 23 -4.69 15.96 0.26
C VAL A 23 -4.33 14.88 1.28
N ILE A 24 -3.10 14.89 1.83
CA ILE A 24 -2.66 13.95 2.86
C ILE A 24 -2.30 14.69 4.16
N ILE A 25 -2.61 14.06 5.30
CA ILE A 25 -2.24 14.57 6.62
C ILE A 25 -0.76 14.30 6.92
N SER A 26 -0.29 13.11 6.56
CA SER A 26 1.10 12.69 6.73
C SER A 26 1.47 11.61 5.71
N ASN A 27 2.76 11.50 5.42
CA ASN A 27 3.33 10.40 4.66
C ASN A 27 4.38 9.72 5.54
N THR A 28 4.17 8.46 5.89
CA THR A 28 5.07 7.71 6.76
C THR A 28 5.36 6.36 6.13
N GLY A 29 6.63 6.04 5.99
CA GLY A 29 7.06 4.72 5.56
C GLY A 29 6.94 3.70 6.70
N GLY A 30 6.81 2.42 6.34
CA GLY A 30 7.02 1.33 7.30
C GLY A 30 8.50 1.03 7.53
N GLY A 31 8.78 0.05 8.37
CA GLY A 31 10.12 -0.50 8.58
C GLY A 31 10.11 -2.01 8.36
N THR A 32 11.21 -2.59 7.86
CA THR A 32 11.34 -4.04 7.71
C THR A 32 12.15 -4.61 8.88
N PRO A 33 11.56 -5.46 9.74
CA PRO A 33 12.28 -6.08 10.84
C PRO A 33 13.37 -7.02 10.34
N SER A 34 14.44 -7.21 11.13
CA SER A 34 15.49 -8.17 10.77
C SER A 34 14.96 -9.60 10.80
N LYS A 35 15.10 -10.32 9.69
CA LYS A 35 14.77 -11.75 9.60
C LYS A 35 15.65 -12.64 10.47
N ALA A 36 16.84 -12.16 10.85
CA ALA A 36 17.78 -12.92 11.69
C ALA A 36 17.36 -12.97 13.17
N LYS A 37 16.49 -12.04 13.61
CA LYS A 37 15.99 -11.98 14.99
C LYS A 37 14.66 -12.73 15.07
N SER A 38 14.72 -14.02 15.38
CA SER A 38 13.53 -14.89 15.47
C SER A 38 12.48 -14.40 16.46
N GLU A 39 12.90 -13.69 17.52
CA GLU A 39 12.04 -13.03 18.53
C GLU A 39 11.06 -11.98 17.95
N TYR A 40 11.23 -11.53 16.71
CA TYR A 40 10.32 -10.58 16.08
C TYR A 40 9.15 -11.24 15.34
N TRP A 41 9.19 -12.56 15.12
CA TRP A 41 8.29 -13.28 14.22
C TRP A 41 7.38 -14.25 14.99
N ASN A 42 6.35 -14.79 14.31
CA ASN A 42 5.39 -15.76 14.84
C ASN A 42 4.52 -15.23 16.00
N GLY A 43 4.16 -13.95 15.95
CA GLY A 43 3.17 -13.38 16.87
C GLY A 43 1.78 -13.29 16.28
N GLU A 44 1.06 -12.23 16.64
CA GLU A 44 -0.33 -12.02 16.23
C GLU A 44 -0.51 -10.80 15.31
N ILE A 45 0.51 -9.94 15.18
CA ILE A 45 0.43 -8.75 14.34
C ILE A 45 0.60 -9.16 12.87
N PRO A 46 -0.38 -8.95 11.99
CA PRO A 46 -0.24 -9.32 10.59
C PRO A 46 0.85 -8.49 9.90
N TRP A 47 1.75 -9.15 9.16
CA TRP A 47 2.81 -8.50 8.39
C TRP A 47 2.47 -8.49 6.91
N ALA A 48 2.11 -7.33 6.36
CA ALA A 48 1.86 -7.15 4.94
C ALA A 48 3.17 -6.90 4.17
N SER A 49 3.43 -7.73 3.18
CA SER A 49 4.60 -7.67 2.30
C SER A 49 4.21 -7.40 0.85
N VAL A 50 5.19 -7.09 0.00
CA VAL A 50 4.95 -6.92 -1.45
C VAL A 50 4.44 -8.21 -2.10
N GLY A 51 4.80 -9.39 -1.57
CA GLY A 51 4.31 -10.67 -2.08
C GLY A 51 2.79 -10.82 -1.94
N ASP A 52 2.20 -10.22 -0.90
CA ASP A 52 0.77 -10.26 -0.65
C ASP A 52 -0.05 -9.45 -1.68
N LEU A 53 0.61 -8.57 -2.45
CA LEU A 53 -0.04 -7.74 -3.48
C LEU A 53 -0.30 -8.49 -4.80
N SER A 54 0.26 -9.69 -4.95
CA SER A 54 0.19 -10.47 -6.20
C SER A 54 -0.99 -11.45 -6.24
N ILE A 55 -1.93 -11.33 -5.29
CA ILE A 55 -3.11 -12.19 -5.21
C ILE A 55 -4.24 -11.56 -6.05
N ASP A 56 -4.88 -12.35 -6.90
CA ASP A 56 -6.07 -11.92 -7.65
C ASP A 56 -7.18 -11.49 -6.68
N GLY A 57 -7.43 -10.18 -6.65
CA GLY A 57 -8.42 -9.54 -5.78
C GLY A 57 -7.92 -8.22 -5.19
N HIS A 58 -8.84 -7.38 -4.72
CA HIS A 58 -8.50 -6.08 -4.12
C HIS A 58 -8.19 -6.17 -2.61
N PHE A 59 -7.99 -7.38 -2.08
CA PHE A 59 -7.87 -7.62 -0.65
C PHE A 59 -6.76 -8.62 -0.34
N ILE A 60 -5.91 -8.28 0.63
CA ILE A 60 -4.95 -9.21 1.23
C ILE A 60 -5.75 -10.18 2.10
N LYS A 61 -5.81 -11.45 1.69
CA LYS A 61 -6.32 -12.54 2.55
C LYS A 61 -5.23 -12.88 3.55
N LYS A 62 -5.61 -13.02 4.84
CA LYS A 62 -4.77 -13.28 6.03
C LYS A 62 -3.27 -13.48 5.71
N PRO A 63 -2.39 -12.55 6.11
CA PRO A 63 -0.95 -12.68 5.83
C PRO A 63 -0.39 -13.97 6.39
N GLU A 64 0.51 -14.61 5.64
CA GLU A 64 1.18 -15.84 6.05
C GLU A 64 2.20 -15.60 7.18
N ILE A 65 2.65 -14.36 7.34
CA ILE A 65 3.69 -13.96 8.29
C ILE A 65 3.09 -13.01 9.33
N THR A 66 3.49 -13.21 10.58
CA THR A 66 3.10 -12.35 11.71
C THR A 66 4.31 -11.87 12.51
N LEU A 67 4.19 -10.68 13.08
CA LEU A 67 5.14 -10.10 14.03
C LEU A 67 4.70 -10.34 15.47
N LEU A 68 5.68 -10.57 16.34
CA LEU A 68 5.51 -10.68 17.79
C LEU A 68 5.65 -9.33 18.50
N LEU A 69 6.41 -8.40 17.95
CA LEU A 69 6.67 -7.08 18.52
C LEU A 69 6.35 -5.98 17.51
N LYS A 70 5.91 -4.81 18.00
CA LYS A 70 5.86 -3.58 17.20
C LYS A 70 7.30 -3.07 17.07
N VAL A 71 7.82 -3.12 15.85
CA VAL A 71 9.15 -2.66 15.45
C VAL A 71 9.03 -1.33 14.72
#